data_AF-A0A1I7XQN9-F1
#
_entry.id   AF-A0A1I7XQN9-F1
#
_cell.length_a   1.000
_cell.length_b   1.000
_cell.length_c   1.000
_cell.angle_alpha   90.00
_cell.angle_beta   90.00
_cell.angle_gamma   90.00
#
_symmetry.space_group_name_H-M   'P 1'
#
loop_
_entity.id
_entity.type
_entity.pdbx_description
1 polymer ?
#
loop_
_entity_poly.entity_id
_entity_poly.type
_entity_poly.pdbx_seq_one_letter_code
_entity_poly.pdbx_strand_id
1 'polypeptide(L)'
;MTPAITEKMFGSTDLGSLNIQRGRDHAIPPYNTMRTFCGLSKAKEFEDFGDMILDKNLRIGLSKNYNNTGWIDFTVYCCLSGIVCVLLSDIYTRCLDDVDFYVGSMLEDPVVGGLVGTTLSCVIGEQFKRLRDGDRFFYENLGVFTSTQLEQIRKSSLARIICDNGDHFELISQDAFLLAGSQLTPCKQLPEIDLSKWKLN
;
A
#
# COMPACT_ATOMS: atom_id res chain seq x y z
N MET A 1 8.46 -10.82 -3.39
CA MET A 1 8.76 -11.07 -1.94
C MET A 1 9.98 -11.98 -1.84
N THR A 2 10.72 -11.92 -0.73
CA THR A 2 11.92 -12.75 -0.52
C THR A 2 11.61 -14.00 0.33
N PRO A 3 12.38 -15.09 0.19
CA PRO A 3 12.20 -16.31 1.02
C PRO A 3 12.28 -16.04 2.53
N ALA A 4 12.97 -14.97 2.93
CA ALA A 4 13.08 -14.56 4.33
C ALA A 4 11.70 -14.29 4.97
N ILE A 5 10.73 -13.78 4.19
CA ILE A 5 9.39 -13.44 4.69
C ILE A 5 8.30 -14.40 4.21
N THR A 6 8.52 -15.11 3.10
CA THR A 6 7.53 -16.07 2.57
C THR A 6 7.68 -17.49 3.14
N GLU A 7 8.85 -17.84 3.66
CA GLU A 7 9.11 -19.20 4.17
C GLU A 7 9.68 -19.24 5.59
N LYS A 8 10.38 -18.17 5.98
CA LYS A 8 11.20 -18.16 7.20
C LYS A 8 10.83 -17.06 8.18
N MET A 9 9.67 -16.42 8.02
CA MET A 9 9.24 -15.44 9.01
C MET A 9 9.05 -16.15 10.35
N PHE A 10 9.86 -15.78 11.35
CA PHE A 10 9.96 -16.44 12.65
C PHE A 10 10.14 -17.98 12.59
N GLY A 11 10.83 -18.47 11.56
CA GLY A 11 11.25 -19.87 11.44
C GLY A 11 10.36 -20.78 10.58
N SER A 12 9.10 -20.44 10.32
CA SER A 12 8.23 -21.28 9.48
C SER A 12 6.96 -20.61 8.93
N THR A 13 6.85 -19.28 9.01
CA THR A 13 5.62 -18.57 8.64
C THR A 13 5.75 -17.84 7.31
N ASP A 14 4.67 -17.88 6.52
CA ASP A 14 4.51 -17.12 5.27
C ASP A 14 3.73 -15.83 5.52
N LEU A 15 4.42 -14.69 5.43
CA LEU A 15 3.80 -13.37 5.60
C LEU A 15 2.74 -13.07 4.53
N GLY A 16 2.92 -13.52 3.30
CA GLY A 16 1.95 -13.31 2.23
C GLY A 16 0.63 -14.01 2.54
N SER A 17 0.71 -15.29 2.91
CA SER A 17 -0.46 -16.08 3.35
C SER A 17 -1.12 -15.49 4.60
N LEU A 18 -0.34 -14.99 5.57
CA LEU A 18 -0.88 -14.30 6.75
C LEU A 18 -1.63 -13.01 6.39
N ASN A 19 -1.11 -12.20 5.46
CA ASN A 19 -1.76 -10.96 5.06
C ASN A 19 -3.10 -11.22 4.38
N ILE A 20 -3.18 -12.28 3.55
CA ILE A 20 -4.44 -12.75 2.96
C ILE A 20 -5.42 -13.15 4.07
N GLN A 21 -5.00 -14.00 5.01
CA GLN A 21 -5.88 -14.46 6.09
C GLN A 21 -6.37 -13.30 6.97
N ARG A 22 -5.47 -12.39 7.36
CA ARG A 22 -5.85 -11.20 8.15
C ARG A 22 -6.82 -10.29 7.39
N GLY A 23 -6.64 -10.15 6.08
CA GLY A 23 -7.58 -9.43 5.22
C GLY A 23 -8.99 -10.00 5.33
N ARG A 24 -9.11 -11.33 5.28
CA ARG A 24 -10.39 -12.04 5.45
C ARG A 24 -10.95 -11.90 6.86
N ASP A 25 -10.11 -12.07 7.89
CA ASP A 25 -10.51 -11.94 9.30
C ASP A 25 -11.04 -10.53 9.61
N HIS A 26 -10.47 -9.49 9.00
CA HIS A 26 -10.91 -8.11 9.13
C HIS A 26 -12.02 -7.73 8.13
N ALA A 27 -12.53 -8.70 7.36
CA ALA A 27 -13.53 -8.48 6.32
C ALA A 27 -13.17 -7.34 5.36
N ILE A 28 -11.89 -7.24 4.99
CA ILE A 28 -11.42 -6.27 3.99
C ILE A 28 -12.14 -6.57 2.68
N PRO A 29 -12.78 -5.56 2.06
CA PRO A 29 -13.51 -5.79 0.83
C PRO A 29 -12.62 -6.34 -0.29
N PRO A 30 -13.19 -7.11 -1.23
CA PRO A 30 -12.43 -7.65 -2.35
C PRO A 30 -11.81 -6.58 -3.23
N TYR A 31 -10.77 -6.96 -3.97
CA TYR A 31 -10.03 -6.09 -4.87
C TYR A 31 -10.93 -5.35 -5.86
N ASN A 32 -11.89 -6.03 -6.48
CA ASN A 32 -12.80 -5.41 -7.44
C ASN A 32 -13.72 -4.36 -6.79
N THR A 33 -14.10 -4.56 -5.53
CA THR A 33 -14.84 -3.56 -4.74
C THR A 33 -13.95 -2.34 -4.46
N MET A 34 -12.69 -2.56 -4.08
CA MET A 34 -11.73 -1.47 -3.85
C MET A 34 -11.41 -0.69 -5.12
N ARG A 35 -11.34 -1.34 -6.29
CA ARG A 35 -11.26 -0.66 -7.59
C ARG A 35 -12.41 0.31 -7.79
N THR A 36 -13.65 -0.15 -7.57
CA THR A 36 -14.84 0.72 -7.74
C THR A 36 -14.88 1.86 -6.73
N PHE A 37 -14.45 1.63 -5.48
CA PHE A 37 -14.28 2.69 -4.49
C PHE A 37 -13.32 3.79 -4.98
N CYS A 38 -12.26 3.41 -5.69
CA CYS A 38 -11.32 4.32 -6.32
C CYS A 38 -11.77 4.90 -7.68
N GLY A 39 -13.03 4.69 -8.07
CA GLY A 39 -13.59 5.20 -9.33
C GLY A 39 -13.16 4.42 -10.59
N LEU A 40 -12.54 3.26 -10.41
CA LEU A 40 -12.10 2.40 -11.51
C LEU A 40 -13.24 1.47 -11.95
N SER A 41 -13.18 1.01 -13.20
CA SER A 41 -14.19 0.09 -13.73
C SER A 41 -14.14 -1.26 -12.99
N LYS A 42 -15.33 -1.76 -12.65
CA LYS A 42 -15.50 -3.12 -12.12
C LYS A 42 -15.13 -4.12 -13.22
N ALA A 43 -14.14 -4.96 -12.96
CA ALA A 43 -13.75 -6.05 -13.86
C ALA A 43 -14.83 -7.14 -13.86
N LYS A 44 -15.09 -7.71 -15.04
CA LYS A 44 -16.03 -8.82 -15.28
C LYS A 44 -15.30 -10.09 -15.69
N GLU A 45 -14.14 -9.94 -16.32
CA GLU A 45 -13.21 -11.04 -16.64
C GLU A 45 -11.78 -10.72 -16.16
N PHE A 46 -10.95 -11.75 -15.96
CA PHE A 46 -9.55 -11.54 -15.53
C PHE A 46 -8.72 -10.75 -16.55
N GLU A 47 -9.11 -10.78 -17.83
CA GLU A 47 -8.46 -9.99 -18.88
C GLU A 47 -8.71 -8.49 -18.69
N ASP A 48 -9.84 -8.09 -18.07
CA ASP A 48 -10.18 -6.68 -17.80
C ASP A 48 -9.20 -6.02 -16.83
N PHE A 49 -8.42 -6.79 -16.07
CA PHE A 49 -7.33 -6.26 -15.24
C PHE A 49 -6.11 -5.82 -16.06
N GLY A 50 -6.11 -6.01 -17.38
CA GLY A 50 -5.00 -5.63 -18.26
C GLY A 50 -4.71 -4.13 -18.33
N ASP A 51 -5.59 -3.30 -17.74
CA ASP A 51 -5.36 -1.86 -17.57
C ASP A 51 -4.31 -1.53 -16.52
N MET A 52 -4.16 -2.39 -15.50
CA MET A 52 -3.24 -2.17 -14.37
C MET A 52 -2.33 -3.35 -14.04
N ILE A 53 -2.66 -4.56 -14.47
CA ILE A 53 -1.81 -5.75 -14.38
C ILE A 53 -1.37 -6.09 -15.82
N LEU A 54 -0.31 -5.44 -16.27
CA LEU A 54 0.11 -5.49 -17.67
C LEU A 54 0.62 -6.88 -18.05
N ASP A 55 1.27 -7.59 -17.13
CA ASP A 55 1.75 -8.95 -17.37
C ASP A 55 0.58 -9.94 -17.51
N LYS A 56 0.40 -10.42 -18.74
CA LYS A 56 -0.61 -11.43 -19.08
C LYS A 56 -0.41 -12.74 -18.32
N ASN A 57 0.83 -13.16 -18.05
CA ASN A 57 1.09 -14.40 -17.31
C ASN A 57 0.60 -14.30 -15.85
N LEU A 58 0.72 -13.11 -15.23
CA LEU A 58 0.17 -12.87 -13.90
C LEU A 58 -1.36 -12.94 -13.92
N ARG A 59 -2.01 -12.34 -14.92
CA ARG A 59 -3.47 -12.44 -15.10
C ARG A 59 -3.94 -13.89 -15.33
N ILE A 60 -3.21 -14.65 -16.14
CA ILE A 60 -3.49 -16.08 -16.35
C ILE A 60 -3.27 -16.89 -15.06
N GLY A 61 -2.20 -16.62 -14.31
CA GLY A 61 -1.91 -17.27 -13.03
C GLY A 61 -2.98 -16.97 -11.99
N LEU A 62 -3.41 -15.71 -11.90
CA LEU A 62 -4.50 -15.28 -11.03
C LEU A 62 -5.81 -15.98 -11.41
N SER A 63 -6.14 -15.97 -12.71
CA SER A 63 -7.29 -16.72 -13.23
C SER A 63 -7.19 -18.19 -12.82
N LYS A 64 -6.07 -18.88 -13.01
CA LYS A 64 -5.93 -20.28 -12.59
C LYS A 64 -6.20 -20.48 -11.09
N ASN A 65 -5.67 -19.62 -10.21
CA ASN A 65 -5.84 -19.79 -8.76
C ASN A 65 -7.25 -19.48 -8.27
N TYR A 66 -7.93 -18.51 -8.87
CA TYR A 66 -9.27 -18.08 -8.48
C TYR A 66 -10.39 -18.69 -9.35
N ASN A 67 -10.05 -19.41 -10.42
CA ASN A 67 -10.96 -20.16 -11.30
C ASN A 67 -10.86 -21.67 -11.07
N ASN A 68 -9.92 -22.17 -10.25
CA ASN A 68 -9.75 -23.62 -10.11
C ASN A 68 -10.90 -24.26 -9.34
N THR A 69 -11.57 -25.16 -10.03
CA THR A 69 -12.68 -25.96 -9.58
C THR A 69 -12.18 -27.15 -8.78
N GLY A 70 -12.18 -27.06 -7.45
CA GLY A 70 -12.18 -28.23 -6.58
C GLY A 70 -13.52 -28.99 -6.58
N TRP A 71 -14.56 -28.41 -7.16
CA TRP A 71 -15.89 -29.02 -7.28
C TRP A 71 -16.45 -28.77 -8.68
N ILE A 72 -16.18 -29.71 -9.58
CA ILE A 72 -17.08 -30.05 -10.69
C ILE A 72 -18.24 -30.78 -9.97
N ASP A 73 -19.43 -30.19 -9.76
CA ASP A 73 -20.54 -30.37 -10.70
C ASP A 73 -21.78 -29.43 -10.46
N PHE A 74 -21.70 -28.38 -9.62
CA PHE A 74 -22.93 -27.63 -9.23
C PHE A 74 -22.96 -26.13 -9.62
N THR A 75 -21.82 -25.50 -9.89
CA THR A 75 -21.73 -24.02 -10.03
C THR A 75 -22.18 -23.50 -11.39
N VAL A 76 -22.08 -24.29 -12.47
CA VAL A 76 -22.48 -23.85 -13.82
C VAL A 76 -24.00 -23.62 -13.91
N TYR A 77 -24.79 -24.25 -13.03
CA TYR A 77 -26.25 -24.10 -13.02
C TYR A 77 -26.73 -22.82 -12.32
N CYS A 78 -26.07 -22.32 -11.26
CA CYS A 78 -26.54 -21.11 -10.52
C CYS A 78 -26.24 -19.81 -11.30
N CYS A 79 -25.13 -19.71 -12.05
CA CYS A 79 -24.82 -18.52 -12.86
C CYS A 79 -25.77 -18.32 -14.07
N LEU A 80 -26.33 -19.38 -14.63
CA LEU A 80 -27.14 -19.32 -15.86
C LEU A 80 -28.66 -19.31 -15.62
N SER A 81 -29.15 -19.64 -14.41
CA SER A 81 -30.59 -19.86 -14.18
C SER A 81 -31.32 -18.79 -13.35
N GLY A 82 -30.63 -17.79 -12.79
CA GLY A 82 -31.29 -16.64 -12.15
C GLY A 82 -32.17 -16.97 -10.93
N ILE A 83 -32.01 -18.16 -10.33
CA ILE A 83 -32.73 -18.55 -9.11
C ILE A 83 -31.83 -18.29 -7.91
N VAL A 84 -32.37 -17.49 -7.00
CA VAL A 84 -31.95 -17.17 -5.63
C VAL A 84 -31.09 -18.29 -5.00
N CYS A 85 -29.76 -18.12 -5.06
CA CYS A 85 -28.78 -18.91 -4.30
C CYS A 85 -28.90 -18.46 -2.82
N VAL A 86 -29.84 -19.06 -2.07
CA VAL A 86 -30.05 -18.81 -0.63
C VAL A 86 -29.71 -20.08 0.16
N LEU A 87 -28.84 -19.87 1.15
CA LEU A 87 -28.56 -20.68 2.35
C LEU A 87 -27.39 -21.67 2.42
N LEU A 88 -26.62 -21.96 1.37
CA LEU A 88 -25.36 -22.74 1.52
C LEU A 88 -24.24 -22.32 0.54
N SER A 89 -24.42 -21.22 -0.20
CA SER A 89 -23.49 -20.71 -1.23
C SER A 89 -22.59 -19.54 -0.80
N ASP A 90 -22.55 -19.19 0.48
CA ASP A 90 -21.82 -18.00 0.94
C ASP A 90 -20.28 -18.16 0.99
N ILE A 91 -19.73 -19.34 0.67
CA ILE A 91 -18.29 -19.59 0.84
C ILE A 91 -17.52 -19.73 -0.50
N TYR A 92 -18.17 -20.08 -1.62
CA TYR A 92 -17.43 -20.36 -2.87
C TYR A 92 -18.14 -19.88 -4.14
N THR A 93 -18.49 -18.59 -4.19
CA THR A 93 -19.06 -17.99 -5.39
C THR A 93 -17.94 -17.51 -6.30
N ARG A 94 -17.49 -18.38 -7.22
CA ARG A 94 -16.59 -18.08 -8.34
C ARG A 94 -16.84 -16.68 -8.92
N CYS A 95 -16.04 -15.69 -8.54
CA CYS A 95 -16.15 -14.33 -9.08
C CYS A 95 -14.83 -13.57 -8.90
N LEU A 96 -14.57 -12.59 -9.77
CA LEU A 96 -13.49 -11.61 -9.57
C LEU A 96 -13.62 -10.84 -8.25
N ASP A 97 -14.81 -10.88 -7.66
CA ASP A 97 -15.13 -10.37 -6.34
C ASP A 97 -14.61 -11.27 -5.20
N ASP A 98 -13.87 -12.34 -5.47
CA ASP A 98 -13.16 -13.13 -4.45
C ASP A 98 -11.66 -12.78 -4.36
N VAL A 99 -11.13 -12.00 -5.31
CA VAL A 99 -9.71 -11.63 -5.30
C VAL A 99 -9.45 -10.75 -4.08
N ASP A 100 -8.64 -11.26 -3.15
CA ASP A 100 -8.26 -10.54 -1.94
C ASP A 100 -7.61 -9.19 -2.31
N PHE A 101 -8.01 -8.10 -1.65
CA PHE A 101 -7.47 -6.77 -1.96
C PHE A 101 -5.94 -6.72 -1.91
N TYR A 102 -5.33 -7.37 -0.91
CA TYR A 102 -3.87 -7.47 -0.80
C TYR A 102 -3.25 -8.11 -2.04
N VAL A 103 -3.81 -9.21 -2.56
CA VAL A 103 -3.28 -9.91 -3.73
C VAL A 103 -3.44 -9.05 -4.98
N GLY A 104 -4.65 -8.56 -5.25
CA GLY A 104 -4.92 -7.76 -6.45
C GLY A 104 -4.09 -6.48 -6.49
N SER A 105 -3.99 -5.77 -5.38
CA SER A 105 -3.25 -4.50 -5.31
C SER A 105 -1.73 -4.65 -5.43
N MET A 106 -1.16 -5.78 -5.00
CA MET A 106 0.27 -6.07 -5.14
C MET A 106 0.67 -6.52 -6.55
N LEU A 107 -0.31 -6.95 -7.36
CA LEU A 107 -0.09 -7.36 -8.75
C LEU A 107 -0.20 -6.20 -9.75
N GLU A 108 -0.75 -5.06 -9.33
CA GLU A 108 -0.79 -3.87 -10.18
C GLU A 108 0.62 -3.32 -10.43
N ASP A 109 0.87 -2.94 -11.67
CA ASP A 109 2.07 -2.22 -12.06
C ASP A 109 2.11 -0.84 -11.38
N PRO A 110 3.28 -0.39 -10.88
CA PRO A 110 3.40 0.90 -10.24
C PRO A 110 3.00 2.07 -11.14
N VAL A 111 2.33 3.07 -10.56
CA VAL A 111 2.09 4.34 -11.24
C VAL A 111 3.41 5.08 -11.54
N VAL A 112 3.40 5.97 -12.53
CA VAL A 112 4.59 6.75 -12.90
C VAL A 112 5.10 7.56 -11.70
N GLY A 113 6.35 7.33 -11.32
CA GLY A 113 6.98 7.99 -10.17
C GLY A 113 6.56 7.43 -8.79
N GLY A 114 5.74 6.38 -8.76
CA GLY A 114 5.31 5.69 -7.55
C GLY A 114 5.91 4.28 -7.42
N LEU A 115 5.65 3.65 -6.27
CA LEU A 115 6.08 2.28 -5.97
C LEU A 115 4.94 1.27 -5.92
N VAL A 116 3.70 1.75 -6.02
CA VAL A 116 2.48 0.95 -5.93
C VAL A 116 1.54 1.27 -7.07
N GLY A 117 0.65 0.34 -7.40
CA GLY A 117 -0.37 0.54 -8.42
C GLY A 117 -1.46 1.54 -8.04
N THR A 118 -2.32 1.84 -9.00
CA THR A 118 -3.36 2.87 -8.92
C THR A 118 -4.33 2.65 -7.76
N THR A 119 -4.84 1.43 -7.57
CA THR A 119 -5.85 1.16 -6.53
C THR A 119 -5.25 1.35 -5.15
N LEU A 120 -4.04 0.83 -4.91
CA LEU A 120 -3.37 1.00 -3.63
C LEU A 120 -2.93 2.44 -3.38
N SER A 121 -2.46 3.14 -4.42
CA SER A 121 -2.12 4.56 -4.35
C SER A 121 -3.33 5.40 -3.94
N CYS A 122 -4.51 5.13 -4.48
CA CYS A 122 -5.77 5.77 -4.10
C CYS A 122 -6.11 5.52 -2.62
N VAL A 123 -6.12 4.26 -2.16
CA VAL A 123 -6.47 3.92 -0.77
C VAL A 123 -5.50 4.55 0.22
N ILE A 124 -4.19 4.45 -0.05
CA ILE A 124 -3.15 5.09 0.76
C ILE A 124 -3.32 6.61 0.76
N GLY A 125 -3.48 7.22 -0.41
CA GLY A 125 -3.63 8.66 -0.57
C GLY A 125 -4.84 9.22 0.17
N GLU A 126 -6.00 8.55 0.07
CA GLU A 126 -7.22 8.92 0.80
C GLU A 126 -7.00 8.83 2.32
N GLN A 127 -6.34 7.78 2.80
CA GLN A 127 -6.06 7.62 4.23
C GLN A 127 -5.10 8.70 4.74
N PHE A 128 -3.99 8.99 4.04
CA PHE A 128 -3.05 10.03 4.43
C PHE A 128 -3.68 11.42 4.38
N LYS A 129 -4.50 11.71 3.35
CA LYS A 129 -5.24 12.96 3.25
C LYS A 129 -6.18 13.16 4.43
N ARG A 130 -6.96 12.13 4.81
CA ARG A 130 -7.88 12.21 5.96
C ARG A 130 -7.15 12.39 7.28
N LEU A 131 -6.00 11.74 7.46
CA LEU A 131 -5.17 11.93 8.66
C LEU A 131 -4.65 13.37 8.75
N ARG A 132 -4.17 13.92 7.64
CA ARG A 132 -3.70 15.31 7.59
C ARG A 132 -4.82 16.31 7.82
N ASP A 133 -5.88 16.24 7.01
CA ASP A 133 -6.96 17.23 6.99
C ASP A 133 -7.83 17.14 8.27
N GLY A 134 -7.90 15.96 8.88
CA GLY A 134 -8.63 15.70 10.12
C GLY A 134 -7.83 15.97 11.40
N ASP A 135 -6.52 16.20 11.31
CA ASP A 135 -5.69 16.50 12.46
C ASP A 135 -5.70 18.00 12.77
N ARG A 136 -6.35 18.35 13.87
CA ARG A 136 -6.37 19.73 14.40
C ARG A 136 -4.96 20.27 14.65
N PHE A 137 -4.03 19.40 15.02
CA PHE A 137 -2.65 19.74 15.33
C PHE A 137 -1.68 19.45 14.18
N PHE A 138 -2.19 19.24 12.95
CA PHE A 138 -1.32 19.15 11.79
C PHE A 138 -0.41 20.37 11.72
N TYR A 139 0.90 20.15 11.60
CA TYR A 139 1.92 21.16 11.89
C TYR A 139 1.85 22.43 11.01
N GLU A 140 1.24 22.37 9.83
CA GLU A 140 1.04 23.52 8.95
C GLU A 140 -0.25 24.31 9.23
N ASN A 141 -1.10 23.83 10.15
CA ASN A 141 -2.33 24.53 10.50
C ASN A 141 -2.03 25.85 11.23
N LEU A 142 -2.87 26.86 10.94
CA LEU A 142 -2.77 28.17 11.57
C LEU A 142 -2.88 28.05 13.10
N GLY A 143 -1.92 28.66 13.80
CA GLY A 143 -1.89 28.69 15.26
C GLY A 143 -1.22 27.49 15.93
N VAL A 144 -0.79 26.46 15.17
CA VAL A 144 0.02 25.36 15.73
C VAL A 144 1.47 25.81 15.93
N PHE A 145 2.07 26.37 14.89
CA PHE A 145 3.41 26.99 14.94
C PHE A 145 3.37 28.40 14.37
N THR A 146 4.30 29.25 14.80
CA THR A 146 4.53 30.54 14.15
C THR A 146 5.15 30.33 12.76
N SER A 147 5.10 31.34 11.89
CA SER A 147 5.76 31.28 10.58
C SER A 147 7.27 31.01 10.71
N THR A 148 7.93 31.64 11.68
CA THR A 148 9.36 31.46 11.93
C THR A 148 9.71 30.06 12.43
N GLN A 149 8.85 29.45 13.23
CA GLN A 149 8.99 28.06 13.67
C GLN A 149 8.76 27.09 12.51
N LEU A 150 7.72 27.31 11.70
CA LEU A 150 7.40 26.47 10.55
C LEU A 150 8.53 26.48 9.50
N GLU A 151 9.17 27.62 9.27
CA GLU A 151 10.38 27.72 8.43
C GLU A 151 11.53 26.86 8.95
N GLN A 152 11.68 26.70 10.28
CA GLN A 152 12.70 25.80 10.83
C GLN A 152 12.30 24.34 10.70
N ILE A 153 11.02 23.98 10.95
CA ILE A 153 10.54 22.60 10.81
C ILE A 153 10.73 22.09 9.38
N ARG A 154 10.51 22.93 8.37
CA ARG A 154 10.69 22.57 6.94
C ARG A 154 12.14 22.28 6.55
N LYS A 155 13.12 22.62 7.38
CA LYS A 155 14.53 22.23 7.18
C LYS A 155 14.81 20.79 7.61
N SER A 156 13.91 20.17 8.36
CA SER A 156 14.08 18.82 8.89
C SER A 156 14.20 17.79 7.77
N SER A 157 15.06 16.79 7.96
CA SER A 157 15.18 15.64 7.07
C SER A 157 15.54 14.40 7.89
N LEU A 158 15.14 13.21 7.43
CA LEU A 158 15.52 11.96 8.09
C LEU A 158 17.04 11.77 8.10
N ALA A 159 17.73 12.21 7.04
CA ALA A 159 19.19 12.21 6.98
C ALA A 159 19.81 13.04 8.11
N ARG A 160 19.25 14.23 8.38
CA ARG A 160 19.72 15.08 9.49
C ARG A 160 19.47 14.43 10.85
N ILE A 161 18.29 13.84 11.05
CA ILE A 161 17.95 13.11 12.30
C ILE A 161 18.96 11.99 12.55
N ILE A 162 19.33 11.24 11.51
CA ILE A 162 20.34 10.17 11.63
C ILE A 162 21.72 10.76 11.97
N CYS A 163 22.14 11.85 11.33
CA CYS A 163 23.40 12.52 11.65
C CYS A 163 23.47 13.01 13.11
N ASP A 164 22.38 13.59 13.62
CA ASP A 164 22.34 14.18 14.97
C ASP A 164 22.32 13.12 16.09
N ASN A 165 21.84 11.91 15.80
CA ASN A 165 21.60 10.87 16.81
C ASN A 165 22.42 9.59 16.60
N GLY A 166 23.13 9.48 15.48
CA GLY A 166 23.92 8.31 15.13
C GLY A 166 25.37 8.43 15.59
N ASP A 167 25.88 7.37 16.24
CA ASP A 167 27.29 7.30 16.61
C ASP A 167 28.16 7.19 15.35
N HIS A 168 28.89 8.25 15.01
CA HIS A 168 29.90 8.32 13.93
C HIS A 168 29.35 8.42 12.48
N PHE A 169 28.16 9.00 12.29
CA PHE A 169 27.69 9.39 10.96
C PHE A 169 28.32 10.72 10.53
N GLU A 170 29.32 10.67 9.65
CA GLU A 170 29.94 11.88 9.07
C GLU A 170 29.43 12.18 7.66
N LEU A 171 29.07 11.14 6.90
CA LEU A 171 28.62 11.19 5.51
C LEU A 171 27.31 10.41 5.38
N ILE A 172 26.34 10.98 4.67
CA ILE A 172 25.03 10.34 4.43
C ILE A 172 24.46 10.75 3.08
N SER A 173 23.50 9.98 2.55
CA SER A 173 22.67 10.43 1.43
C SER A 173 21.87 11.68 1.83
N GLN A 174 21.78 12.67 0.94
CA GLN A 174 21.00 13.87 1.20
C GLN A 174 19.51 13.56 1.42
N ASP A 175 18.98 12.61 0.64
CA ASP A 175 17.67 12.00 0.85
C ASP A 175 17.86 10.56 1.34
N ALA A 176 17.46 10.30 2.58
CA ALA A 176 17.60 9.00 3.22
C ALA A 176 16.66 7.91 2.64
N PHE A 177 15.67 8.29 1.82
CA PHE A 177 14.77 7.34 1.16
C PHE A 177 15.27 6.86 -0.20
N LEU A 178 16.24 7.57 -0.80
CA LEU A 178 16.85 7.20 -2.06
C LEU A 178 18.10 6.36 -1.82
N LEU A 179 18.36 5.40 -2.72
CA LEU A 179 19.62 4.67 -2.71
C LEU A 179 20.76 5.66 -2.92
N ALA A 180 21.71 5.66 -1.98
CA ALA A 180 22.89 6.48 -2.09
C ALA A 180 23.65 6.11 -3.37
N GLY A 181 23.85 7.10 -4.24
CA GLY A 181 24.76 6.96 -5.38
C GLY A 181 26.22 6.98 -4.92
N SER A 182 27.13 7.35 -5.82
CA SER A 182 28.55 7.49 -5.49
C SER A 182 28.89 8.70 -4.62
N GLN A 183 27.97 9.65 -4.47
CA GLN A 183 28.19 10.89 -3.74
C GLN A 183 27.39 10.91 -2.43
N LEU A 184 28.12 10.90 -1.32
CA LEU A 184 27.58 11.15 0.01
C LEU A 184 27.82 12.60 0.42
N THR A 185 26.91 13.14 1.21
CA THR A 185 26.95 14.51 1.71
C THR A 185 27.45 14.51 3.15
N PRO A 186 28.43 15.36 3.50
CA PRO A 186 28.83 15.56 4.89
C PRO A 186 27.67 16.07 5.75
N CYS A 187 27.47 15.48 6.92
CA CYS A 187 26.38 15.85 7.84
C CYS A 187 26.39 17.35 8.17
N LYS A 188 27.57 17.97 8.25
CA LYS A 188 27.75 19.42 8.48
C LYS A 188 27.16 20.31 7.39
N GLN A 189 26.90 19.77 6.19
CA GLN A 189 26.28 20.51 5.08
C GLN A 189 24.75 20.39 5.08
N LEU A 190 24.18 19.49 5.91
CA LEU A 190 22.73 19.34 6.01
C LEU A 190 22.12 20.48 6.85
N PRO A 191 20.97 21.04 6.43
CA PRO A 191 20.28 22.10 7.15
C PRO A 191 19.98 21.75 8.62
N GLU A 192 20.13 22.73 9.50
CA GLU A 192 19.82 22.63 10.93
C GLU A 192 18.55 23.39 11.29
N ILE A 193 17.78 22.82 12.22
CA ILE A 193 16.66 23.50 12.86
C ILE A 193 17.21 24.47 13.90
N ASP A 194 16.93 25.77 13.74
CA ASP A 194 17.23 26.76 14.77
C ASP A 194 16.16 26.74 15.88
N LEU A 195 16.42 25.99 16.95
CA LEU A 195 15.51 25.88 18.10
C LEU A 195 15.40 27.17 18.93
N SER A 196 16.20 28.21 18.66
CA SER A 196 16.05 29.50 19.34
C SER A 196 14.69 30.15 19.08
N LYS A 197 13.99 29.78 18.00
CA LYS A 197 12.63 30.26 17.67
C LYS A 197 11.53 29.75 18.61
N TRP A 198 11.86 28.86 19.54
CA TRP A 198 10.95 28.35 20.57
C TRP A 198 11.20 28.94 21.97
N LYS A 199 12.18 29.84 22.12
CA LYS A 199 12.41 30.51 23.40
C LYS A 199 11.20 31.38 23.73
N LEU A 200 10.63 31.15 24.92
CA LEU A 200 9.66 32.03 25.54
C LEU A 200 10.42 33.24 26.10
N ASN A 201 9.89 34.44 25.88
CA ASN A 201 10.40 35.66 26.50
C ASN A 201 10.12 35.66 28.00
#